data_AF-A0A2H5B4L3-F1
#
_entry.id   AF-A0A2H5B4L3-F1
#
_cell.length_a   1.000
_cell.length_b   1.000
_cell.length_c   1.000
_cell.angle_alpha   90.00
_cell.angle_beta   90.00
_cell.angle_gamma   90.00
#
_symmetry.space_group_name_H-M   'P 1'
#
loop_
_entity.id
_entity.type
_entity.pdbx_description
1 polymer ?
#
loop_
_entity_poly.entity_id
_entity_poly.type
_entity_poly.pdbx_seq_one_letter_code
_entity_poly.pdbx_strand_id
1 'polypeptide(L)'
;MPSTDTSPGTPRRPDDPRREYAAATEWLAAKALDALPGAGGRPAAPGSPGLPAPGPTDPSSVPGHGGTDTPRSPGHGGSPDDRLPFAGAGPHGLRPFAPHSFPGLSPELGGGPPAPRALLAAAHVLGPDLLAPAAHGAPVDPATLALAAEAQRVFGAADPAAAPAAALVRAWHGWATAELLTRAGHSVSTVPPAGPPDEAGWQRWAQPMAQLGPLALPTLDSQVHRLARRRALDLARATTRAVLRRDHRAALRLTRWLAWLAATGGPTPLDLPPLLAHLARTGDGSARSALDLALTTHLAAGPGRSTPPDGPR
;
A
#
# COMPACT_ATOMS: atom_id res chain seq x y z
N MET A 1 57.76 -6.50 -17.59
CA MET A 1 56.79 -7.52 -18.06
C MET A 1 55.48 -7.32 -17.29
N PRO A 2 54.52 -6.53 -17.81
CA PRO A 2 53.21 -6.42 -17.17
C PRO A 2 52.26 -7.47 -17.75
N SER A 3 51.73 -8.32 -16.87
CA SER A 3 50.70 -9.31 -17.22
C SER A 3 49.33 -8.62 -17.26
N THR A 4 48.75 -8.54 -18.45
CA THR A 4 47.34 -8.16 -18.66
C THR A 4 46.46 -9.39 -18.44
N ASP A 5 45.90 -9.50 -17.25
CA ASP A 5 44.86 -10.47 -16.94
C ASP A 5 43.49 -9.87 -17.27
N THR A 6 43.07 -10.06 -18.52
CA THR A 6 41.72 -9.73 -19.00
C THR A 6 40.84 -10.96 -18.76
N SER A 7 40.32 -11.10 -17.55
CA SER A 7 39.26 -12.06 -17.28
C SER A 7 38.00 -11.68 -18.08
N PRO A 8 37.48 -12.55 -18.97
CA PRO A 8 36.27 -12.26 -19.74
C PRO A 8 35.08 -12.19 -18.79
N GLY A 9 34.48 -11.00 -18.69
CA GLY A 9 33.30 -10.74 -17.87
C GLY A 9 32.19 -11.73 -18.20
N THR A 10 31.78 -12.50 -17.20
CA THR A 10 30.64 -13.43 -17.28
C THR A 10 29.44 -12.70 -17.90
N PRO A 11 28.84 -13.21 -18.99
CA PRO A 11 27.70 -12.55 -19.61
C PRO A 11 26.59 -12.40 -18.57
N ARG A 12 26.11 -11.17 -18.37
CA ARG A 12 24.94 -10.87 -17.53
C ARG A 12 23.82 -11.79 -17.99
N ARG A 13 23.40 -12.70 -17.12
CA ARG A 13 22.24 -13.56 -17.33
C ARG A 13 21.07 -12.64 -17.72
N PRO A 14 20.30 -12.94 -18.78
CA PRO A 14 19.15 -12.11 -19.17
C PRO A 14 18.28 -11.89 -17.94
N ASP A 15 18.00 -10.61 -17.66
CA ASP A 15 17.32 -10.16 -16.45
C ASP A 15 15.98 -10.90 -16.31
N ASP A 16 15.73 -11.47 -15.12
CA ASP A 16 14.46 -12.14 -14.82
C ASP A 16 13.34 -11.10 -14.93
N PRO A 17 12.38 -11.25 -15.86
CA PRO A 17 11.36 -10.25 -16.11
C PRO A 17 10.55 -9.95 -14.84
N ARG A 18 10.38 -10.93 -13.92
CA ARG A 18 9.70 -10.71 -12.64
C ARG A 18 10.44 -9.73 -11.75
N ARG A 19 11.78 -9.73 -11.77
CA ARG A 19 12.59 -8.78 -11.01
C ARG A 19 12.49 -7.38 -11.60
N GLU A 20 12.49 -7.28 -12.93
CA GLU A 20 12.32 -5.99 -13.63
C GLU A 20 10.95 -5.39 -13.32
N TYR A 21 9.87 -6.18 -13.40
CA TYR A 21 8.51 -5.74 -13.01
C TYR A 21 8.45 -5.29 -11.55
N ALA A 22 9.04 -6.05 -10.63
CA ALA A 22 9.07 -5.69 -9.22
C ALA A 22 9.83 -4.38 -8.98
N ALA A 23 11.01 -4.21 -9.60
CA ALA A 23 11.81 -3.00 -9.50
C ALA A 23 11.07 -1.78 -10.07
N ALA A 24 10.42 -1.91 -11.23
CA ALA A 24 9.62 -0.85 -11.84
C ALA A 24 8.44 -0.45 -10.94
N THR A 25 7.81 -1.42 -10.26
CA THR A 25 6.71 -1.15 -9.33
C THR A 25 7.17 -0.41 -8.08
N GLU A 26 8.28 -0.83 -7.47
CA GLU A 26 8.83 -0.13 -6.29
C GLU A 26 9.33 1.27 -6.67
N TRP A 27 9.94 1.44 -7.85
CA TRP A 27 10.37 2.75 -8.35
C TRP A 27 9.20 3.71 -8.56
N LEU A 28 8.12 3.28 -9.23
CA LEU A 28 6.93 4.12 -9.42
C LEU A 28 6.22 4.43 -8.09
N ALA A 29 6.19 3.48 -7.15
CA ALA A 29 5.62 3.71 -5.83
C ALA A 29 6.41 4.77 -5.06
N ALA A 30 7.75 4.74 -5.14
CA ALA A 30 8.61 5.78 -4.56
C ALA A 30 8.37 7.14 -5.22
N LYS A 31 8.28 7.20 -6.57
CA LYS A 31 7.97 8.44 -7.29
C LYS A 31 6.61 9.02 -6.87
N ALA A 32 5.59 8.17 -6.72
CA ALA A 32 4.27 8.60 -6.27
C ALA A 32 4.30 9.10 -4.81
N LEU A 33 5.07 8.44 -3.95
CA LEU A 33 5.27 8.84 -2.56
C LEU A 33 5.96 10.21 -2.46
N ASP A 34 7.02 10.44 -3.24
CA ASP A 34 7.75 11.72 -3.27
C ASP A 34 6.87 12.88 -3.78
N ALA A 35 5.89 12.59 -4.63
CA ALA A 35 4.93 13.56 -5.13
C ALA A 35 3.80 13.90 -4.14
N LEU A 36 3.65 13.14 -3.04
CA LEU A 36 2.61 13.42 -2.06
C LEU A 36 2.95 14.67 -1.22
N PRO A 37 1.97 15.57 -1.02
CA PRO A 37 2.20 16.78 -0.23
C PRO A 37 2.49 16.40 1.23
N GLY A 38 3.55 16.98 1.80
CA GLY A 38 3.97 16.74 3.18
C GLY A 38 4.78 15.45 3.41
N ALA A 39 5.00 14.62 2.39
CA ALA A 39 5.82 13.41 2.51
C ALA A 39 7.33 13.70 2.64
N GLY A 40 7.77 14.91 2.32
CA GLY A 40 9.16 15.37 2.43
C GLY A 40 9.71 15.47 3.87
N GLY A 41 8.87 15.27 4.88
CA GLY A 41 9.32 15.06 6.25
C GLY A 41 9.86 13.64 6.41
N ARG A 42 11.08 13.39 5.92
CA ARG A 42 11.87 12.21 6.32
C ARG A 42 11.78 12.13 7.85
N PRO A 43 11.35 11.00 8.45
CA PRO A 43 11.35 10.90 9.90
C PRO A 43 12.78 11.20 10.35
N ALA A 44 12.96 12.27 11.12
CA ALA A 44 14.20 12.47 11.83
C ALA A 44 14.48 11.14 12.53
N ALA A 45 15.66 10.55 12.26
CA ALA A 45 16.11 9.39 13.01
C ALA A 45 15.80 9.68 14.48
N PRO A 46 15.18 8.75 15.23
CA PRO A 46 14.84 9.01 16.62
C PRO A 46 16.13 9.45 17.30
N GLY A 47 16.21 10.74 17.63
CA GLY A 47 17.30 11.27 18.42
C GLY A 47 17.30 10.44 19.68
N SER A 48 18.40 9.71 19.91
CA SER A 48 18.54 8.83 21.06
C SER A 48 18.07 9.60 22.30
N PRO A 49 16.97 9.19 22.95
CA PRO A 49 16.62 9.80 24.22
C PRO A 49 17.79 9.47 25.15
N GLY A 50 18.47 10.52 25.64
CA GLY A 50 19.51 10.37 26.64
C GLY A 50 18.94 9.58 27.79
N LEU A 51 19.51 8.39 28.02
CA LEU A 51 19.21 7.56 29.18
C LEU A 51 19.52 8.38 30.44
N PRO A 52 18.53 8.63 31.32
CA PRO A 52 18.86 9.07 32.68
C PRO A 52 19.57 7.93 33.41
N ALA A 53 20.62 8.29 34.16
CA ALA A 53 21.42 7.36 34.94
C ALA A 53 20.55 6.54 35.92
N PRO A 54 20.87 5.26 36.16
CA PRO A 54 20.15 4.43 37.11
C PRO A 54 20.41 4.92 38.54
N GLY A 55 19.36 5.36 39.22
CA GLY A 55 19.35 5.55 40.67
C GLY A 55 19.30 4.21 41.41
N PRO A 56 19.76 4.15 42.67
CA PRO A 56 19.88 2.90 43.43
C PRO A 56 18.51 2.31 43.77
N THR A 57 18.30 1.04 43.42
CA THR A 57 17.13 0.25 43.79
C THR A 57 17.25 -0.28 45.21
N ASP A 58 16.25 0.02 46.03
CA ASP A 58 16.07 -0.50 47.39
C ASP A 58 15.26 -1.82 47.33
N PRO A 59 15.77 -2.96 47.82
CA PRO A 59 15.11 -4.26 47.71
C PRO A 59 14.27 -4.55 48.95
N SER A 60 13.00 -4.16 48.96
CA SER A 60 12.01 -4.70 49.90
C SER A 60 10.59 -4.48 49.42
N SER A 61 9.99 -5.52 48.83
CA SER A 61 8.61 -5.94 49.09
C SER A 61 8.21 -7.06 48.13
N VAL A 62 8.17 -8.27 48.66
CA VAL A 62 7.43 -9.41 48.09
C VAL A 62 6.17 -9.56 48.93
N PRO A 63 5.02 -9.75 48.29
CA PRO A 63 4.13 -10.80 48.76
C PRO A 63 3.69 -11.70 47.60
N GLY A 64 3.77 -13.01 47.86
CA GLY A 64 3.30 -14.04 46.96
C GLY A 64 1.79 -14.20 46.98
N HIS A 65 1.26 -14.78 45.90
CA HIS A 65 0.07 -15.62 45.97
C HIS A 65 0.19 -16.73 44.93
N GLY A 66 0.06 -17.96 45.43
CA GLY A 66 -0.08 -19.17 44.62
C GLY A 66 -1.49 -19.30 44.06
N GLY A 67 -1.62 -20.20 43.08
CA GLY A 67 -2.89 -20.55 42.47
C GLY A 67 -2.67 -21.39 41.24
N THR A 68 -2.52 -22.69 41.45
CA THR A 68 -2.64 -23.75 40.45
C THR A 68 -4.02 -23.73 39.80
N ASP A 69 -4.11 -23.84 38.47
CA ASP A 69 -5.02 -24.79 37.82
C ASP A 69 -4.86 -24.81 36.29
N THR A 70 -4.80 -26.02 35.76
CA THR A 70 -5.00 -26.41 34.35
C THR A 70 -5.80 -27.72 34.39
N PRO A 71 -6.37 -28.26 33.30
CA PRO A 71 -6.82 -27.67 32.03
C PRO A 71 -8.30 -28.03 31.72
N ARG A 72 -8.89 -27.43 30.68
CA ARG A 72 -10.01 -28.07 29.97
C ARG A 72 -9.98 -27.78 28.47
N SER A 73 -9.69 -28.82 27.69
CA SER A 73 -9.99 -28.92 26.25
C SER A 73 -11.50 -28.99 26.03
N PRO A 74 -11.98 -28.63 24.84
CA PRO A 74 -12.41 -29.70 23.94
C PRO A 74 -11.94 -29.48 22.49
N GLY A 75 -11.62 -30.60 21.84
CA GLY A 75 -11.28 -30.63 20.42
C GLY A 75 -12.50 -30.51 19.51
N HIS A 76 -12.25 -30.25 18.24
CA HIS A 76 -13.00 -30.83 17.11
C HIS A 76 -12.16 -30.69 15.83
N GLY A 77 -12.23 -31.76 15.02
CA GLY A 77 -11.35 -32.03 13.90
C GLY A 77 -11.54 -31.12 12.70
N GLY A 78 -10.46 -31.00 11.93
CA GLY A 78 -10.42 -30.41 10.60
C GLY A 78 -9.36 -31.13 9.78
N SER A 79 -9.81 -31.71 8.67
CA SER A 79 -9.05 -32.52 7.72
C SER A 79 -7.84 -31.78 7.12
N PRO A 80 -6.75 -32.49 6.75
CA PRO A 80 -5.57 -31.88 6.17
C PRO A 80 -5.60 -31.99 4.63
N ASP A 81 -5.81 -30.88 3.92
CA ASP A 81 -5.19 -30.65 2.60
C ASP A 81 -5.58 -29.26 2.08
N ASP A 82 -4.65 -28.32 2.22
CA ASP A 82 -4.40 -27.20 1.31
C ASP A 82 -3.27 -26.34 1.91
N ARG A 83 -2.06 -26.90 1.88
CA ARG A 83 -0.82 -26.16 2.18
C ARG A 83 -0.12 -25.83 0.88
N LEU A 84 -0.37 -24.63 0.36
CA LEU A 84 0.55 -24.01 -0.59
C LEU A 84 1.81 -23.55 0.16
N PRO A 85 3.02 -23.89 -0.32
CA PRO A 85 4.25 -23.48 0.35
C PRO A 85 4.58 -22.01 0.00
N PHE A 86 4.44 -21.11 0.97
CA PHE A 86 5.15 -19.82 0.94
C PHE A 86 6.51 -20.03 1.59
N ALA A 87 7.54 -20.16 0.76
CA ALA A 87 8.93 -20.17 1.19
C ALA A 87 9.27 -18.80 1.81
N GLY A 88 9.59 -18.81 3.10
CA GLY A 88 10.18 -17.66 3.78
C GLY A 88 11.59 -17.43 3.28
N ALA A 89 11.77 -16.36 2.49
CA ALA A 89 13.09 -15.79 2.27
C ALA A 89 13.46 -14.95 3.50
N GLY A 90 14.57 -15.30 4.15
CA GLY A 90 15.08 -14.61 5.33
C GLY A 90 15.52 -13.17 5.07
N PRO A 91 15.84 -12.42 6.14
CA PRO A 91 16.14 -10.99 6.07
C PRO A 91 17.56 -10.78 5.54
N HIS A 92 17.73 -10.81 4.22
CA HIS A 92 18.91 -10.23 3.59
C HIS A 92 18.66 -8.75 3.33
N GLY A 93 19.47 -7.91 3.99
CA GLY A 93 19.43 -6.46 3.87
C GLY A 93 19.40 -6.02 2.42
N LEU A 94 18.25 -5.54 1.98
CA LEU A 94 18.10 -4.75 0.77
C LEU A 94 18.91 -3.47 0.98
N ARG A 95 19.98 -3.31 0.21
CA ARG A 95 20.68 -2.03 0.11
C ARG A 95 19.65 -0.95 -0.30
N PRO A 96 19.75 0.28 0.25
CA PRO A 96 18.91 1.38 -0.19
C PRO A 96 19.06 1.55 -1.71
N PHE A 97 17.93 1.44 -2.42
CA PHE A 97 17.86 1.63 -3.86
C PHE A 97 18.20 3.10 -4.15
N ALA A 98 19.20 3.35 -5.01
CA ALA A 98 19.54 4.72 -5.40
C ALA A 98 18.33 5.35 -6.13
N PRO A 99 17.76 6.48 -5.69
CA PRO A 99 16.43 6.94 -6.13
C PRO A 99 16.40 7.65 -7.49
N HIS A 100 17.47 7.64 -8.28
CA HIS A 100 17.58 8.55 -9.42
C HIS A 100 17.78 7.74 -10.69
N SER A 101 16.70 7.66 -11.48
CA SER A 101 16.62 7.10 -12.84
C SER A 101 16.38 5.59 -12.92
N PHE A 102 15.20 5.24 -13.41
CA PHE A 102 14.98 3.93 -14.02
C PHE A 102 15.75 3.89 -15.35
N PRO A 103 16.54 2.84 -15.66
CA PRO A 103 17.32 2.78 -16.89
C PRO A 103 16.42 2.93 -18.13
N GLY A 104 16.72 3.88 -19.01
CA GLY A 104 16.07 4.01 -20.32
C GLY A 104 14.93 5.03 -20.44
N LEU A 105 14.63 5.82 -19.39
CA LEU A 105 13.66 6.92 -19.47
C LEU A 105 14.39 8.27 -19.56
N SER A 106 14.74 8.69 -20.78
CA SER A 106 15.10 10.09 -21.04
C SER A 106 13.81 10.91 -21.22
N PRO A 107 13.67 12.08 -20.57
CA PRO A 107 12.45 12.90 -20.57
C PRO A 107 12.38 13.82 -21.80
N GLU A 108 12.67 13.29 -22.99
CA GLU A 108 12.61 14.08 -24.24
C GLU A 108 11.16 14.11 -24.75
N LEU A 109 10.56 15.30 -24.69
CA LEU A 109 9.21 15.63 -25.14
C LEU A 109 9.06 15.35 -26.65
N GLY A 110 8.10 14.49 -27.00
CA GLY A 110 7.52 14.43 -28.34
C GLY A 110 8.24 13.55 -29.36
N GLY A 111 8.47 12.27 -29.04
CA GLY A 111 8.98 11.29 -30.02
C GLY A 111 9.79 10.13 -29.45
N GLY A 112 9.95 10.05 -28.12
CA GLY A 112 10.71 8.98 -27.47
C GLY A 112 10.14 7.58 -27.72
N PRO A 113 10.97 6.52 -27.58
CA PRO A 113 10.51 5.15 -27.69
C PRO A 113 9.38 4.86 -26.70
N PRO A 114 8.47 3.92 -27.02
CA PRO A 114 7.40 3.54 -26.11
C PRO A 114 7.97 3.11 -24.76
N ALA A 115 7.27 3.45 -23.68
CA ALA A 115 7.69 3.11 -22.33
C ALA A 115 7.95 1.58 -22.22
N PRO A 116 8.97 1.15 -21.46
CA PRO A 116 9.23 -0.27 -21.26
C PRO A 116 7.98 -1.00 -20.74
N ARG A 117 7.72 -2.21 -21.24
CA ARG A 117 6.54 -3.00 -20.84
C ARG A 117 6.50 -3.22 -19.32
N ALA A 118 7.66 -3.36 -18.68
CA ALA A 118 7.78 -3.46 -17.23
C ALA A 118 7.21 -2.25 -16.49
N LEU A 119 7.46 -1.06 -17.01
CA LEU A 119 6.98 0.18 -16.45
C LEU A 119 5.47 0.36 -16.66
N LEU A 120 4.95 0.00 -17.83
CA LEU A 120 3.51 0.03 -18.10
C LEU A 120 2.76 -0.96 -17.20
N ALA A 121 3.32 -2.17 -16.99
CA ALA A 121 2.73 -3.15 -16.09
C ALA A 121 2.76 -2.66 -14.63
N ALA A 122 3.86 -2.04 -14.20
CA ALA A 122 3.99 -1.43 -12.88
C ALA A 122 2.96 -0.29 -12.66
N ALA A 123 2.79 0.59 -13.66
CA ALA A 123 1.78 1.65 -13.62
C ALA A 123 0.36 1.07 -13.52
N HIS A 124 0.06 0.00 -14.28
CA HIS A 124 -1.22 -0.69 -14.18
C HIS A 124 -1.44 -1.35 -12.80
N VAL A 125 -0.40 -1.92 -12.19
CA VAL A 125 -0.47 -2.54 -10.86
C VAL A 125 -0.71 -1.51 -9.75
N LEU A 126 -0.11 -0.32 -9.85
CA LEU A 126 -0.38 0.78 -8.91
C LEU A 126 -1.76 1.39 -9.17
N GLY A 127 -2.18 1.47 -10.44
CA GLY A 127 -3.49 1.96 -10.86
C GLY A 127 -3.75 3.38 -10.33
N PRO A 128 -4.84 3.60 -9.57
CA PRO A 128 -5.20 4.92 -9.10
C PRO A 128 -4.20 5.52 -8.10
N ASP A 129 -3.39 4.69 -7.41
CA ASP A 129 -2.38 5.21 -6.47
C ASP A 129 -1.28 6.02 -7.14
N LEU A 130 -0.99 5.75 -8.42
CA LEU A 130 -0.05 6.55 -9.20
C LEU A 130 -0.54 8.00 -9.38
N LEU A 131 -1.86 8.21 -9.29
CA LEU A 131 -2.55 9.48 -9.44
C LEU A 131 -3.06 10.03 -8.11
N ALA A 132 -2.75 9.37 -6.99
CA ALA A 132 -3.17 9.79 -5.66
C ALA A 132 -2.71 11.21 -5.29
N PRO A 133 -1.51 11.70 -5.68
CA PRO A 133 -1.15 13.10 -5.45
C PRO A 133 -2.18 14.10 -5.98
N ALA A 134 -2.71 13.90 -7.20
CA ALA A 134 -3.78 14.75 -7.76
C ALA A 134 -5.08 14.63 -6.95
N ALA A 135 -5.43 13.43 -6.49
CA ALA A 135 -6.58 13.26 -5.60
C ALA A 135 -6.41 14.00 -4.26
N HIS A 136 -5.18 14.27 -3.84
CA HIS A 136 -4.83 15.07 -2.68
C HIS A 136 -4.48 16.53 -3.01
N GLY A 137 -4.82 17.02 -4.20
CA GLY A 137 -4.65 18.41 -4.62
C GLY A 137 -3.22 18.80 -5.01
N ALA A 138 -2.30 17.83 -5.11
CA ALA A 138 -0.94 18.07 -5.58
C ALA A 138 -0.86 17.99 -7.11
N PRO A 139 0.02 18.76 -7.77
CA PRO A 139 0.24 18.62 -9.20
C PRO A 139 0.83 17.24 -9.52
N VAL A 140 0.36 16.61 -10.60
CA VAL A 140 0.93 15.38 -11.13
C VAL A 140 1.68 15.70 -12.42
N ASP A 141 2.91 15.21 -12.50
CA ASP A 141 3.78 15.29 -13.68
C ASP A 141 3.04 14.77 -14.94
N PRO A 142 2.98 15.55 -16.05
CA PRO A 142 2.36 15.12 -17.30
C PRO A 142 2.89 13.78 -17.83
N ALA A 143 4.17 13.45 -17.59
CA ALA A 143 4.73 12.16 -18.01
C ALA A 143 4.12 10.99 -17.22
N THR A 144 3.78 11.21 -15.94
CA THR A 144 3.08 10.21 -15.12
C THR A 144 1.64 10.00 -15.60
N LEU A 145 0.94 11.07 -16.01
CA LEU A 145 -0.40 10.97 -16.60
C LEU A 145 -0.38 10.19 -17.92
N ALA A 146 0.56 10.53 -18.81
CA ALA A 146 0.73 9.82 -20.09
C ALA A 146 1.06 8.34 -19.88
N LEU A 147 1.93 8.02 -18.91
CA LEU A 147 2.27 6.64 -18.56
C LEU A 147 1.04 5.85 -18.05
N ALA A 148 0.23 6.46 -17.19
CA ALA A 148 -0.98 5.85 -16.67
C ALA A 148 -2.04 5.62 -17.76
N ALA A 149 -2.23 6.60 -18.65
CA ALA A 149 -3.14 6.47 -19.80
C ALA A 149 -2.70 5.37 -20.76
N GLU A 150 -1.41 5.29 -21.07
CA GLU A 150 -0.83 4.24 -21.92
C GLU A 150 -0.94 2.86 -21.27
N ALA A 151 -0.66 2.75 -19.97
CA ALA A 151 -0.84 1.51 -19.22
C ALA A 151 -2.31 1.04 -19.24
N GLN A 152 -3.26 1.97 -19.09
CA GLN A 152 -4.70 1.69 -19.19
C GLN A 152 -5.10 1.24 -20.59
N ARG A 153 -4.52 1.81 -21.64
CA ARG A 153 -4.76 1.38 -23.03
C ARG A 153 -4.23 -0.02 -23.30
N VAL A 154 -3.05 -0.36 -22.77
CA VAL A 154 -2.38 -1.65 -23.00
C VAL A 154 -2.97 -2.78 -22.15
N PHE A 155 -3.32 -2.50 -20.89
CA PHE A 155 -3.72 -3.52 -19.90
C PHE A 155 -5.15 -3.37 -19.37
N GLY A 156 -5.89 -2.31 -19.73
CA GLY A 156 -7.23 -2.04 -19.20
C GLY A 156 -8.32 -2.97 -19.73
N ALA A 157 -8.06 -3.72 -20.81
CA ALA A 157 -8.98 -4.74 -21.29
C ALA A 157 -9.09 -5.88 -20.27
N ALA A 158 -10.32 -6.36 -20.04
CA ALA A 158 -10.54 -7.49 -19.15
C ALA A 158 -9.85 -8.75 -19.71
N ASP A 159 -9.04 -9.40 -18.89
CA ASP A 159 -8.47 -10.71 -19.19
C ASP A 159 -9.60 -11.76 -19.14
N PRO A 160 -9.94 -12.43 -20.26
CA PRO A 160 -11.03 -13.40 -20.30
C PRO A 160 -10.74 -14.66 -19.49
N ALA A 161 -9.47 -14.96 -19.19
CA ALA A 161 -9.08 -16.12 -18.38
C ALA A 161 -9.14 -15.86 -16.87
N ALA A 162 -9.45 -14.62 -16.47
CA ALA A 162 -9.55 -14.22 -15.08
C ALA A 162 -10.68 -14.92 -14.33
N ALA A 163 -10.41 -15.39 -13.11
CA ALA A 163 -11.48 -15.72 -12.18
C ALA A 163 -12.41 -14.49 -12.00
N PRO A 164 -13.75 -14.67 -11.95
CA PRO A 164 -14.69 -13.54 -11.94
C PRO A 164 -14.43 -12.49 -10.86
N ALA A 165 -14.08 -12.91 -9.63
CA ALA A 165 -13.77 -11.99 -8.53
C ALA A 165 -12.51 -11.15 -8.82
N ALA A 166 -11.45 -11.76 -9.38
CA ALA A 166 -10.23 -11.07 -9.75
C ALA A 166 -10.45 -10.12 -10.94
N ALA A 167 -11.29 -10.51 -11.91
CA ALA A 167 -11.71 -9.67 -13.01
C ALA A 167 -12.45 -8.42 -12.50
N LEU A 168 -13.35 -8.60 -11.52
CA LEU A 168 -14.11 -7.50 -10.93
C LEU A 168 -13.21 -6.51 -10.19
N VAL A 169 -12.25 -7.00 -9.40
CA VAL A 169 -11.26 -6.14 -8.72
C VAL A 169 -10.44 -5.34 -9.73
N ARG A 170 -9.98 -5.97 -10.83
CA ARG A 170 -9.27 -5.28 -11.91
C ARG A 170 -10.13 -4.25 -12.61
N ALA A 171 -11.40 -4.56 -12.88
CA ALA A 171 -12.34 -3.63 -13.50
C ALA A 171 -12.56 -2.38 -12.63
N TRP A 172 -12.68 -2.54 -11.31
CA TRP A 172 -12.79 -1.41 -10.37
C TRP A 172 -11.51 -0.58 -10.28
N HIS A 173 -10.34 -1.21 -10.32
CA HIS A 173 -9.05 -0.53 -10.41
C HIS A 173 -8.90 0.29 -11.69
N GLY A 174 -9.23 -0.32 -12.83
CA GLY A 174 -9.22 0.34 -14.13
C GLY A 174 -10.21 1.51 -14.20
N TRP A 175 -11.42 1.32 -13.68
CA TRP A 175 -12.41 2.40 -13.55
C TRP A 175 -11.88 3.57 -12.73
N ALA A 176 -11.31 3.31 -11.55
CA ALA A 176 -10.78 4.37 -10.69
C ALA A 176 -9.63 5.14 -11.35
N THR A 177 -8.75 4.43 -12.06
CA THR A 177 -7.66 5.04 -12.83
C THR A 177 -8.20 5.91 -13.96
N ALA A 178 -9.15 5.39 -14.75
CA ALA A 178 -9.80 6.14 -15.83
C ALA A 178 -10.52 7.39 -15.32
N GLU A 179 -11.22 7.29 -14.19
CA GLU A 179 -11.90 8.40 -13.52
C GLU A 179 -10.93 9.53 -13.11
N LEU A 180 -9.76 9.19 -12.58
CA LEU A 180 -8.74 10.19 -12.23
C LEU A 180 -8.08 10.79 -13.48
N LEU A 181 -7.85 9.99 -14.52
CA LEU A 181 -7.35 10.48 -15.83
C LEU A 181 -8.33 11.46 -16.49
N THR A 182 -9.64 11.16 -16.46
CA THR A 182 -10.68 12.05 -16.99
C THR A 182 -10.75 13.37 -16.22
N ARG A 183 -10.62 13.33 -14.88
CA ARG A 183 -10.51 14.58 -14.08
C ARG A 183 -9.25 15.39 -14.41
N ALA A 184 -8.18 14.72 -14.84
CA ALA A 184 -6.96 15.34 -15.33
C ALA A 184 -7.01 15.71 -16.83
N GLY A 185 -8.19 15.68 -17.46
CA GLY A 185 -8.42 16.14 -18.84
C GLY A 185 -8.14 15.11 -19.94
N HIS A 186 -7.86 13.85 -19.60
CA HIS A 186 -7.65 12.79 -20.61
C HIS A 186 -8.98 12.13 -20.98
N SER A 187 -9.24 11.94 -22.28
CA SER A 187 -10.46 11.26 -22.73
C SER A 187 -10.33 9.74 -22.60
N VAL A 188 -10.75 9.19 -21.46
CA VAL A 188 -10.76 7.74 -21.18
C VAL A 188 -12.19 7.31 -20.80
N SER A 189 -12.61 6.11 -21.22
CA SER A 189 -13.92 5.57 -20.86
C SER A 189 -13.97 5.24 -19.36
N THR A 190 -14.99 5.75 -18.66
CA THR A 190 -15.17 5.57 -17.21
C THR A 190 -16.44 4.80 -16.85
N VAL A 191 -16.84 3.84 -17.67
CA VAL A 191 -18.03 3.01 -17.38
C VAL A 191 -17.79 2.19 -16.11
N PRO A 192 -18.60 2.37 -15.04
CA PRO A 192 -18.44 1.62 -13.81
C PRO A 192 -18.77 0.13 -14.01
N PRO A 193 -18.07 -0.80 -13.34
CA PRO A 193 -18.41 -2.21 -13.37
C PRO A 193 -19.81 -2.50 -12.81
N ALA A 194 -20.39 -3.64 -13.20
CA ALA A 194 -21.78 -4.03 -12.93
C ALA A 194 -22.15 -4.30 -11.45
N GLY A 195 -21.26 -3.98 -10.50
CA GLY A 195 -21.51 -4.10 -9.07
C GLY A 195 -20.22 -4.17 -8.26
N PRO A 196 -20.26 -3.93 -6.94
CA PRO A 196 -19.10 -4.13 -6.08
C PRO A 196 -18.89 -5.63 -5.80
N PRO A 197 -17.69 -6.05 -5.37
CA PRO A 197 -17.50 -7.41 -4.86
C PRO A 197 -18.24 -7.56 -3.52
N ASP A 198 -19.45 -8.11 -3.55
CA ASP A 198 -20.28 -8.34 -2.36
C ASP A 198 -20.37 -9.84 -2.04
N GLU A 199 -19.31 -10.35 -1.43
CA GLU A 199 -19.25 -11.74 -0.98
C GLU A 199 -19.90 -11.93 0.40
N ALA A 200 -20.53 -13.08 0.58
CA ALA A 200 -21.11 -13.49 1.86
C ALA A 200 -20.02 -13.75 2.91
N GLY A 201 -20.21 -13.18 4.09
CA GLY A 201 -19.26 -13.26 5.20
C GLY A 201 -18.11 -12.25 5.10
N TRP A 202 -17.67 -11.73 6.24
CA TRP A 202 -16.67 -10.67 6.28
C TRP A 202 -15.29 -11.14 5.83
N GLN A 203 -14.93 -12.41 6.06
CA GLN A 203 -13.59 -12.94 5.74
C GLN A 203 -13.36 -12.99 4.23
N ARG A 204 -14.35 -13.49 3.47
CA ARG A 204 -14.25 -13.60 2.02
C ARG A 204 -14.32 -12.22 1.36
N TRP A 205 -15.20 -11.36 1.86
CA TRP A 205 -15.34 -9.97 1.42
C TRP A 205 -14.10 -9.10 1.71
N ALA A 206 -13.36 -9.35 2.80
CA ALA A 206 -12.19 -8.56 3.16
C ALA A 206 -11.06 -8.64 2.13
N GLN A 207 -10.90 -9.78 1.46
CA GLN A 207 -9.84 -10.00 0.49
C GLN A 207 -9.92 -9.03 -0.71
N PRO A 208 -11.04 -8.94 -1.46
CA PRO A 208 -11.17 -7.96 -2.52
C PRO A 208 -11.14 -6.53 -1.99
N MET A 209 -11.64 -6.24 -0.79
CA MET A 209 -11.54 -4.90 -0.19
C MET A 209 -10.09 -4.47 0.08
N ALA A 210 -9.23 -5.38 0.54
CA ALA A 210 -7.80 -5.13 0.67
C ALA A 210 -7.17 -4.86 -0.71
N GLN A 211 -7.52 -5.63 -1.74
CA GLN A 211 -7.02 -5.40 -3.10
C GLN A 211 -7.50 -4.07 -3.69
N LEU A 212 -8.72 -3.65 -3.34
CA LEU A 212 -9.32 -2.37 -3.70
C LEU A 212 -8.95 -1.21 -2.75
N GLY A 213 -8.02 -1.39 -1.81
CA GLY A 213 -7.48 -0.31 -0.97
C GLY A 213 -7.13 0.98 -1.75
N PRO A 214 -6.54 0.90 -2.96
CA PRO A 214 -6.24 2.08 -3.79
C PRO A 214 -7.45 2.91 -4.23
N LEU A 215 -8.68 2.37 -4.15
CA LEU A 215 -9.89 3.15 -4.41
C LEU A 215 -10.22 4.13 -3.28
N ALA A 216 -9.73 3.89 -2.06
CA ALA A 216 -9.96 4.75 -0.90
C ALA A 216 -9.17 6.07 -1.04
N LEU A 217 -9.69 6.95 -1.90
CA LEU A 217 -9.18 8.28 -2.23
C LEU A 217 -10.33 9.30 -2.05
N PRO A 218 -10.03 10.55 -1.66
CA PRO A 218 -11.07 11.51 -1.29
C PRO A 218 -11.94 11.99 -2.46
N THR A 219 -11.42 11.95 -3.69
CA THR A 219 -12.12 12.44 -4.90
C THR A 219 -12.95 11.38 -5.61
N LEU A 220 -12.91 10.12 -5.13
CA LEU A 220 -13.64 9.00 -5.70
C LEU A 220 -14.86 8.65 -4.84
N ASP A 221 -16.00 8.42 -5.50
CA ASP A 221 -17.17 7.80 -4.88
C ASP A 221 -17.78 6.78 -5.83
N SER A 222 -18.05 5.58 -5.32
CA SER A 222 -18.46 4.44 -6.14
C SER A 222 -19.34 3.46 -5.34
N GLN A 223 -19.81 2.42 -6.02
CA GLN A 223 -20.54 1.35 -5.35
C GLN A 223 -19.70 0.65 -4.27
N VAL A 224 -18.38 0.56 -4.47
CA VAL A 224 -17.43 0.00 -3.49
C VAL A 224 -17.36 0.89 -2.25
N HIS A 225 -17.30 2.21 -2.41
CA HIS A 225 -17.32 3.17 -1.29
C HIS A 225 -18.62 3.09 -0.47
N ARG A 226 -19.77 2.96 -1.15
CA ARG A 226 -21.06 2.72 -0.48
C ARG A 226 -21.09 1.40 0.27
N LEU A 227 -20.53 0.33 -0.30
CA LEU A 227 -20.43 -0.97 0.36
C LEU A 227 -19.51 -0.91 1.60
N ALA A 228 -18.34 -0.26 1.48
CA ALA A 228 -17.40 -0.04 2.57
C ALA A 228 -18.07 0.69 3.75
N ARG A 229 -18.85 1.75 3.48
CA ARG A 229 -19.64 2.48 4.51
C ARG A 229 -20.62 1.57 5.24
N ARG A 230 -21.37 0.73 4.52
CA ARG A 230 -22.35 -0.19 5.11
C ARG A 230 -21.69 -1.31 5.93
N ARG A 231 -20.42 -1.63 5.66
CA ARG A 231 -19.70 -2.77 6.27
C ARG A 231 -18.46 -2.32 7.06
N ALA A 232 -18.50 -1.14 7.70
CA ALA A 232 -17.39 -0.58 8.47
C ALA A 232 -16.87 -1.53 9.58
N LEU A 233 -17.77 -2.24 10.28
CA LEU A 233 -17.39 -3.22 11.31
C LEU A 233 -16.65 -4.43 10.73
N ASP A 234 -17.01 -4.86 9.52
CA ASP A 234 -16.33 -5.96 8.84
C ASP A 234 -14.91 -5.55 8.41
N LEU A 235 -14.70 -4.29 7.98
CA LEU A 235 -13.37 -3.74 7.72
C LEU A 235 -12.51 -3.72 8.99
N ALA A 236 -13.09 -3.32 10.13
CA ALA A 236 -12.40 -3.34 11.41
C ALA A 236 -11.96 -4.76 11.81
N ARG A 237 -12.87 -5.75 11.72
CA ARG A 237 -12.56 -7.17 11.99
C ARG A 237 -11.46 -7.70 11.08
N ALA A 238 -11.55 -7.38 9.79
CA ALA A 238 -10.55 -7.77 8.79
C ALA A 238 -9.18 -7.15 9.08
N THR A 239 -9.15 -5.86 9.43
CA THR A 239 -7.92 -5.14 9.79
C THR A 239 -7.26 -5.76 11.00
N THR A 240 -8.01 -6.01 12.08
CA THR A 240 -7.51 -6.67 13.29
C THR A 240 -6.95 -8.07 12.96
N ARG A 241 -7.67 -8.86 12.16
CA ARG A 241 -7.18 -10.19 11.74
C ARG A 241 -5.90 -10.10 10.92
N ALA A 242 -5.79 -9.16 9.99
CA ALA A 242 -4.59 -8.97 9.18
C ALA A 242 -3.38 -8.62 10.04
N VAL A 243 -3.54 -7.70 11.01
CA VAL A 243 -2.50 -7.36 12.01
C VAL A 243 -2.09 -8.60 12.81
N LEU A 244 -3.04 -9.35 13.35
CA LEU A 244 -2.75 -10.55 14.15
C LEU A 244 -2.07 -11.65 13.33
N ARG A 245 -2.37 -11.76 12.02
CA ARG A 245 -1.70 -12.68 11.10
C ARG A 245 -0.37 -12.16 10.55
N ARG A 246 0.05 -10.96 10.94
CA ARG A 246 1.23 -10.26 10.41
C ARG A 246 1.19 -10.05 8.89
N ASP A 247 0.00 -9.96 8.32
CA ASP A 247 -0.19 -9.52 6.94
C ASP A 247 -0.28 -7.98 6.93
N HIS A 248 0.88 -7.35 7.10
CA HIS A 248 0.97 -5.90 7.26
C HIS A 248 0.50 -5.14 6.02
N ARG A 249 0.65 -5.73 4.83
CA ARG A 249 0.20 -5.13 3.58
C ARG A 249 -1.33 -5.13 3.47
N ALA A 250 -1.99 -6.25 3.77
CA ALA A 250 -3.44 -6.27 3.83
C ALA A 250 -3.96 -5.36 4.94
N ALA A 251 -3.30 -5.35 6.10
CA ALA A 251 -3.66 -4.47 7.22
C ALA A 251 -3.60 -2.99 6.84
N LEU A 252 -2.55 -2.53 6.16
CA LEU A 252 -2.43 -1.15 5.68
C LEU A 252 -3.58 -0.78 4.74
N ARG A 253 -3.86 -1.62 3.74
CA ARG A 253 -4.91 -1.36 2.74
C ARG A 253 -6.32 -1.35 3.32
N LEU A 254 -6.58 -2.20 4.32
CA LEU A 254 -7.85 -2.19 5.05
C LEU A 254 -7.95 -0.99 6.00
N THR A 255 -6.84 -0.61 6.65
CA THR A 255 -6.76 0.60 7.48
C THR A 255 -7.01 1.85 6.64
N ARG A 256 -6.56 1.87 5.38
CA ARG A 256 -6.84 2.94 4.43
C ARG A 256 -8.33 3.19 4.20
N TRP A 257 -9.13 2.13 4.09
CA TRP A 257 -10.59 2.25 4.05
C TRP A 257 -11.16 2.85 5.34
N LEU A 258 -10.65 2.45 6.50
CA LEU A 258 -11.09 3.02 7.79
C LEU A 258 -10.70 4.50 7.92
N ALA A 259 -9.52 4.90 7.44
CA ALA A 259 -9.11 6.30 7.38
C ALA A 259 -9.97 7.12 6.41
N TRP A 260 -10.34 6.56 5.26
CA TRP A 260 -11.28 7.18 4.34
C TRP A 260 -12.68 7.32 4.96
N LEU A 261 -13.16 6.31 5.69
CA LEU A 261 -14.43 6.42 6.45
C LEU A 261 -14.35 7.55 7.48
N ALA A 262 -13.26 7.63 8.24
CA ALA A 262 -13.04 8.72 9.20
C ALA A 262 -13.09 10.11 8.52
N ALA A 263 -12.36 10.25 7.41
CA ALA A 263 -12.27 11.50 6.65
C ALA A 263 -13.61 11.94 6.04
N THR A 264 -14.52 11.00 5.78
CA THR A 264 -15.85 11.24 5.22
C THR A 264 -16.96 11.29 6.29
N GLY A 265 -16.60 11.34 7.57
CA GLY A 265 -17.55 11.43 8.70
C GLY A 265 -18.28 10.13 9.03
N GLY A 266 -17.81 8.99 8.51
CA GLY A 266 -18.34 7.67 8.81
C GLY A 266 -17.85 7.12 10.17
N PRO A 267 -18.50 6.05 10.67
CA PRO A 267 -18.09 5.42 11.93
C PRO A 267 -16.70 4.78 11.79
N THR A 268 -15.87 4.97 12.82
CA THR A 268 -14.52 4.38 12.92
C THR A 268 -14.45 3.41 14.10
N PRO A 269 -14.68 2.10 13.89
CA PRO A 269 -14.69 1.13 14.99
C PRO A 269 -13.31 0.83 15.59
N LEU A 270 -12.23 1.34 15.00
CA LEU A 270 -10.86 1.22 15.47
C LEU A 270 -10.22 2.59 15.61
N ASP A 271 -9.39 2.74 16.64
CA ASP A 271 -8.58 3.94 16.83
C ASP A 271 -7.40 3.94 15.84
N LEU A 272 -7.39 4.91 14.92
CA LEU A 272 -6.46 4.96 13.80
C LEU A 272 -5.02 5.34 14.18
N PRO A 273 -4.77 6.37 15.02
CA PRO A 273 -3.40 6.76 15.39
C PRO A 273 -2.52 5.62 15.96
N PRO A 274 -2.95 4.83 16.98
CA PRO A 274 -2.11 3.75 17.48
C PRO A 274 -1.92 2.62 16.46
N LEU A 275 -2.94 2.35 15.63
CA LEU A 275 -2.85 1.37 14.56
C LEU A 275 -1.83 1.77 13.49
N LEU A 276 -1.85 3.03 13.05
CA LEU A 276 -0.87 3.55 12.09
C LEU A 276 0.54 3.57 12.66
N ALA A 277 0.70 3.95 13.93
CA ALA A 277 1.99 3.90 14.61
C ALA A 277 2.54 2.45 14.69
N HIS A 278 1.67 1.46 14.91
CA HIS A 278 2.06 0.06 14.87
C HIS A 278 2.51 -0.36 13.46
N LEU A 279 1.70 -0.09 12.44
CA LEU A 279 2.00 -0.47 11.05
C LEU A 279 3.25 0.21 10.50
N ALA A 280 3.53 1.45 10.90
CA ALA A 280 4.76 2.14 10.56
C ALA A 280 6.02 1.43 11.09
N ARG A 281 5.92 0.77 12.25
CA ARG A 281 7.04 0.01 12.85
C ARG A 281 7.19 -1.40 12.29
N THR A 282 6.10 -1.99 11.77
CA THR A 282 6.08 -3.39 11.32
C THR A 282 6.01 -3.56 9.81
N GLY A 283 6.03 -2.46 9.04
CA GLY A 283 6.02 -2.49 7.58
C GLY A 283 7.21 -3.26 7.02
N ASP A 284 7.06 -3.78 5.79
CA ASP A 284 8.11 -4.54 5.09
C ASP A 284 9.24 -3.66 4.52
N GLY A 285 9.14 -2.34 4.69
CA GLY A 285 10.11 -1.35 4.19
C GLY A 285 10.03 -1.12 2.67
N SER A 286 9.08 -1.74 1.95
CA SER A 286 8.89 -1.51 0.52
C SER A 286 8.32 -0.11 0.24
N ALA A 287 8.62 0.43 -0.94
CA ALA A 287 8.09 1.73 -1.36
C ALA A 287 6.56 1.67 -1.50
N ARG A 288 6.02 0.51 -1.89
CA ARG A 288 4.56 0.30 -1.91
C ARG A 288 3.92 0.38 -0.53
N SER A 289 4.48 -0.30 0.48
CA SER A 289 3.94 -0.22 1.84
C SER A 289 4.11 1.18 2.43
N ALA A 290 5.21 1.86 2.12
CA ALA A 290 5.43 3.26 2.51
C ALA A 290 4.40 4.20 1.85
N LEU A 291 4.09 4.00 0.57
CA LEU A 291 3.04 4.74 -0.15
C LEU A 291 1.65 4.49 0.47
N ASP A 292 1.27 3.23 0.70
CA ASP A 292 0.00 2.87 1.35
C ASP A 292 -0.11 3.51 2.75
N LEU A 293 0.97 3.52 3.54
CA LEU A 293 1.03 4.15 4.86
C LEU A 293 0.90 5.69 4.77
N ALA A 294 1.59 6.32 3.83
CA ALA A 294 1.55 7.78 3.64
C ALA A 294 0.15 8.24 3.24
N LEU A 295 -0.48 7.57 2.27
CA LEU A 295 -1.85 7.84 1.83
C LEU A 295 -2.84 7.67 2.97
N THR A 296 -2.70 6.59 3.74
CA THR A 296 -3.57 6.34 4.90
C THR A 296 -3.41 7.42 5.97
N THR A 297 -2.17 7.85 6.24
CA THR A 297 -1.88 8.90 7.22
C THR A 297 -2.45 10.24 6.77
N HIS A 298 -2.33 10.57 5.48
CA HIS A 298 -2.88 11.78 4.90
C HIS A 298 -4.41 11.81 5.00
N LEU A 299 -5.08 10.67 4.72
CA LEU A 299 -6.52 10.54 4.93
C LEU A 299 -6.91 10.71 6.39
N ALA A 300 -6.19 10.07 7.31
CA ALA A 300 -6.47 10.13 8.74
C ALA A 300 -6.25 11.53 9.34
N ALA A 301 -5.32 12.32 8.81
CA ALA A 301 -5.11 13.71 9.22
C ALA A 301 -6.35 14.58 8.95
N GLY A 302 -7.07 14.29 7.86
CA GLY A 302 -8.24 15.04 7.39
C GLY A 302 -7.86 16.37 6.72
N PRO A 303 -8.76 16.96 5.91
CA PRO A 303 -8.56 18.30 5.38
C PRO A 303 -8.66 19.31 6.54
N GLY A 304 -7.52 19.76 7.06
CA GLY A 304 -7.47 20.91 7.96
C GLY A 304 -7.61 20.63 9.45
N ARG A 305 -6.87 19.66 10.01
CA ARG A 305 -6.33 19.85 11.37
C ARG A 305 -5.21 20.89 11.35
N SER A 306 -5.54 22.10 10.88
CA SER A 306 -4.81 23.30 11.24
C SER A 306 -5.05 23.46 12.72
N THR A 307 -4.02 23.21 13.53
CA THR A 307 -4.01 23.58 14.94
C THR A 307 -4.54 25.01 15.04
N PRO A 308 -5.58 25.30 15.86
CA PRO A 308 -5.94 26.69 16.12
C PRO A 308 -4.67 27.38 16.63
N PRO A 309 -4.35 28.62 16.21
CA PRO A 309 -3.27 29.35 16.85
C PRO A 309 -3.61 29.41 18.34
N ASP A 310 -2.68 28.93 19.18
CA ASP A 310 -2.76 29.10 20.62
C ASP A 310 -3.07 30.57 20.91
N GLY A 311 -4.29 30.83 21.34
CA GLY A 311 -4.69 32.17 21.78
C GLY A 311 -3.88 32.52 23.03
N PRO A 312 -3.38 33.77 23.15
CA PRO A 312 -2.62 34.17 24.31
C PRO A 312 -3.50 34.08 25.57
N ARG A 313 -2.93 33.48 26.62
CA ARG A 313 -3.49 33.45 27.98
C ARG A 313 -3.44 34.83 28.63
#